data_AF-A0A947YEF5-F1
#
_entry.id   AF-A0A947YEF5-F1
#
_cell.length_a   1.000
_cell.length_b   1.000
_cell.length_c   1.000
_cell.angle_alpha   90.00
_cell.angle_beta   90.00
_cell.angle_gamma   90.00
#
_symmetry.space_group_name_H-M   'P 1'
#
loop_
_entity.id
_entity.type
_entity.pdbx_description
1 polymer ?
#
loop_
_entity_poly.entity_id
_entity_poly.type
_entity_poly.pdbx_seq_one_letter_code
_entity_poly.pdbx_strand_id
1 'polypeptide(L)'
;MDEGNRWIMWLMFFAVVGLAFFLPLVDNDFGWHYVCGNRILSGARWCLENDLTYLLPGYKWAYTAFIYDALIAWGYNLGGFLIWQLPEMKMFVDGRMPAWIGEGSKSPYTTWLEVIQAQPGWNEYLLGMGTEYLLIAPGTFLDLELDEGGALELGWEEEYRDKGAVVYGRM
;
A
#
# COMPACT_ATOMS: atom_id res chain seq x y z
N MET A 1 -28.25 9.85 -32.32
CA MET A 1 -27.87 10.16 -30.92
C MET A 1 -27.58 11.65 -30.91
N ASP A 2 -28.39 12.45 -30.23
CA ASP A 2 -28.25 13.92 -30.26
C ASP A 2 -26.93 14.36 -29.62
N GLU A 3 -26.31 15.41 -30.19
CA GLU A 3 -25.07 15.99 -29.66
C GLU A 3 -25.20 16.46 -28.21
N GLY A 4 -26.43 16.80 -27.79
CA GLY A 4 -26.77 17.19 -26.43
C GLY A 4 -26.52 16.13 -25.36
N ASN A 5 -26.40 14.84 -25.70
CA ASN A 5 -26.17 13.78 -24.72
C ASN A 5 -24.71 13.31 -24.66
N ARG A 6 -23.85 13.78 -25.58
CA ARG A 6 -22.45 13.35 -25.69
C ARG A 6 -21.62 13.79 -24.47
N TRP A 7 -21.83 15.02 -23.98
CA TRP A 7 -21.10 15.54 -22.82
C TRP A 7 -21.53 14.86 -21.51
N ILE A 8 -22.81 14.47 -21.39
CA ILE A 8 -23.33 13.71 -20.24
C ILE A 8 -22.62 12.35 -20.16
N MET A 9 -22.44 11.66 -21.29
CA MET A 9 -21.74 10.38 -21.30
C MET A 9 -20.26 10.51 -20.92
N TRP A 10 -19.58 11.58 -21.35
CA TRP A 10 -18.20 11.85 -20.93
C TRP A 10 -18.11 12.14 -19.44
N LEU A 11 -19.02 12.97 -18.90
CA LEU A 11 -19.09 13.22 -17.46
C LEU A 11 -19.34 11.95 -16.67
N MET A 12 -20.29 11.12 -17.11
CA MET A 12 -20.57 9.82 -16.47
C MET A 12 -19.36 8.89 -16.55
N PHE A 13 -18.66 8.84 -17.69
CA PHE A 13 -17.46 8.03 -17.85
C PHE A 13 -16.36 8.46 -16.88
N PHE A 14 -16.02 9.75 -16.84
CA PHE A 14 -15.00 10.25 -15.93
C PHE A 14 -15.41 10.15 -14.46
N ALA A 15 -16.69 10.32 -14.15
CA ALA A 15 -17.21 10.11 -12.79
C ALA A 15 -17.10 8.64 -12.36
N VAL A 16 -17.44 7.68 -13.23
CA VAL A 16 -17.30 6.24 -12.94
C VAL A 16 -15.82 5.86 -12.81
N VAL A 17 -14.96 6.35 -13.70
CA VAL A 17 -13.50 6.14 -13.59
C VAL A 17 -12.98 6.72 -12.28
N GLY A 18 -13.38 7.94 -11.91
CA GLY A 18 -13.03 8.58 -10.65
C GLY A 18 -13.51 7.79 -9.43
N LEU A 19 -14.76 7.30 -9.45
CA LEU A 19 -15.32 6.46 -8.38
C LEU A 19 -14.60 5.11 -8.23
N ALA A 20 -14.06 4.56 -9.32
CA ALA A 20 -13.30 3.31 -9.27
C ALA A 20 -12.00 3.44 -8.46
N PHE A 21 -11.42 4.64 -8.34
CA PHE A 21 -10.25 4.91 -7.48
C PHE A 21 -10.58 4.90 -5.98
N PHE A 22 -11.86 4.98 -5.60
CA PHE A 22 -12.33 4.90 -4.21
C PHE A 22 -12.83 3.50 -3.83
N LEU A 23 -12.78 2.52 -4.74
CA LEU A 23 -13.07 1.14 -4.37
C LEU A 23 -11.93 0.62 -3.49
N PRO A 24 -12.23 -0.03 -2.34
CA PRO A 24 -11.20 -0.56 -1.46
C PRO A 24 -10.34 -1.54 -2.25
N LEU A 25 -9.04 -1.25 -2.29
CA LEU A 25 -8.05 -2.07 -2.98
C LEU A 25 -7.80 -3.33 -2.14
N VAL A 26 -8.71 -4.31 -2.20
CA VAL A 26 -8.51 -5.61 -1.55
C VAL A 26 -7.76 -6.50 -2.52
N ASP A 27 -6.45 -6.63 -2.30
CA ASP A 27 -5.62 -7.58 -3.04
C ASP A 27 -5.83 -8.99 -2.48
N ASN A 28 -6.62 -9.78 -3.21
CA ASN A 28 -6.88 -11.18 -2.90
C ASN A 28 -5.69 -12.10 -3.19
N ASP A 29 -4.69 -11.63 -3.95
CA ASP A 29 -3.51 -12.38 -4.36
C ASP A 29 -2.24 -11.89 -3.64
N PHE A 30 -2.39 -11.16 -2.53
CA PHE A 30 -1.27 -10.64 -1.74
C PHE A 30 -0.17 -11.68 -1.46
N GLY A 31 -0.56 -12.88 -1.03
CA GLY A 31 0.40 -13.94 -0.67
C GLY A 31 1.27 -14.35 -1.87
N TRP A 32 0.70 -14.35 -3.07
CA TRP A 32 1.44 -14.57 -4.31
C TRP A 32 2.43 -13.43 -4.56
N HIS A 33 1.96 -12.18 -4.50
CA HIS A 33 2.79 -10.99 -4.70
C HIS A 33 3.96 -10.90 -3.72
N TYR A 34 3.74 -11.19 -2.44
CA TYR A 34 4.77 -11.18 -1.41
C TYR A 34 5.83 -12.27 -1.59
N VAL A 35 5.41 -13.51 -1.89
CA VAL A 35 6.35 -14.62 -2.14
C VAL A 35 7.16 -14.37 -3.40
N CYS A 36 6.51 -13.88 -4.46
CA CYS A 36 7.18 -13.54 -5.71
C CYS A 36 8.13 -12.37 -5.55
N GLY A 37 7.75 -11.34 -4.80
CA GLY A 37 8.61 -10.22 -4.45
C GLY A 37 9.87 -10.66 -3.71
N ASN A 38 9.73 -11.53 -2.71
CA ASN A 38 10.88 -12.09 -2.00
C ASN A 38 11.81 -12.89 -2.91
N ARG A 39 11.27 -13.66 -3.85
CA ARG A 39 12.07 -14.40 -4.85
C ARG A 39 12.78 -13.49 -5.84
N ILE A 40 12.16 -12.37 -6.21
CA ILE A 40 12.76 -11.35 -7.06
C ILE A 40 13.89 -10.63 -6.31
N LEU A 41 13.64 -10.17 -5.08
CA LEU A 41 14.62 -9.47 -4.24
C LEU A 41 15.83 -10.35 -3.88
N SER A 42 15.63 -11.66 -3.71
CA SER A 42 16.71 -12.63 -3.46
C SER A 42 17.43 -13.11 -4.73
N GLY A 43 17.00 -12.68 -5.93
CA GLY A 43 17.57 -13.11 -7.20
C GLY A 43 17.30 -14.57 -7.56
N ALA A 44 16.34 -15.22 -6.90
CA ALA A 44 16.09 -16.65 -7.02
C ALA A 44 15.26 -17.03 -8.26
N ARG A 45 14.12 -16.35 -8.49
CA ARG A 45 13.19 -16.70 -9.60
C ARG A 45 12.16 -15.61 -9.88
N TRP A 46 11.72 -15.51 -11.14
CA TRP A 46 10.84 -14.44 -11.65
C TRP A 46 9.33 -14.76 -11.63
N CYS A 47 8.87 -15.77 -10.89
CA CYS A 47 7.44 -16.15 -10.80
C CYS A 47 6.66 -16.24 -12.13
N LEU A 48 7.34 -16.64 -13.21
CA LEU A 48 6.74 -16.78 -14.55
C LEU A 48 6.01 -18.12 -14.74
N GLU A 49 6.18 -19.04 -13.81
CA GLU A 49 5.64 -20.40 -13.83
C GLU A 49 4.95 -20.67 -12.49
N ASN A 50 3.84 -21.41 -12.53
CA ASN A 50 3.11 -21.79 -11.32
C ASN A 50 3.85 -22.92 -10.61
N ASP A 51 4.68 -22.56 -9.63
CA ASP A 51 5.38 -23.50 -8.75
C ASP A 51 4.97 -23.37 -7.27
N LEU A 52 3.96 -22.53 -6.99
CA LEU A 52 3.44 -22.27 -5.64
C LEU A 52 2.18 -23.07 -5.31
N THR A 53 1.45 -23.56 -6.32
CA THR A 53 0.18 -24.29 -6.11
C THR A 53 0.16 -25.65 -6.78
N TYR A 54 -0.66 -26.55 -6.24
CA TYR A 54 -0.84 -27.91 -6.78
C TYR A 54 -1.70 -27.94 -8.05
N LEU A 55 -2.58 -26.96 -8.24
CA LEU A 55 -3.43 -26.86 -9.43
C LEU A 55 -2.66 -26.13 -10.53
N LEU A 56 -2.63 -26.69 -11.74
CA LEU A 56 -1.92 -26.14 -12.90
C LEU A 56 -0.40 -25.94 -12.69
N PRO A 57 0.35 -26.95 -12.22
CA PRO A 57 1.78 -26.82 -12.00
C PRO A 57 2.53 -26.57 -13.32
N GLY A 58 3.48 -25.63 -13.31
CA GLY A 58 4.28 -25.24 -14.48
C GLY A 58 3.53 -24.40 -15.51
N TYR A 59 2.28 -24.01 -15.25
CA TYR A 59 1.54 -23.09 -16.11
C TYR A 59 2.28 -21.76 -16.22
N LYS A 60 2.40 -21.22 -17.44
CA LYS A 60 3.05 -19.95 -17.74
C LYS A 60 2.01 -18.89 -18.02
N TRP A 61 2.16 -17.71 -17.43
CA TRP A 61 1.36 -16.53 -17.75
C TRP A 61 2.23 -15.32 -18.00
N ALA A 62 1.69 -14.34 -18.71
CA ALA A 62 2.30 -13.04 -18.82
C ALA A 62 2.18 -12.34 -17.46
N TYR A 63 3.31 -12.11 -16.81
CA TYR A 63 3.36 -11.52 -15.48
C TYR A 63 4.01 -10.14 -15.51
N THR A 64 3.21 -9.11 -15.27
CA THR A 64 3.64 -7.70 -15.33
C THR A 64 3.81 -7.05 -13.95
N ALA A 65 3.43 -7.74 -12.87
CA ALA A 65 3.44 -7.20 -11.51
C ALA A 65 4.81 -7.30 -10.80
N PHE A 66 5.90 -7.63 -11.50
CA PHE A 66 7.22 -7.86 -10.89
C PHE A 66 7.77 -6.67 -10.09
N ILE A 67 7.51 -5.43 -10.50
CA ILE A 67 7.88 -4.23 -9.72
C ILE A 67 7.01 -4.10 -8.48
N TYR A 68 5.69 -4.27 -8.64
CA TYR A 68 4.72 -4.21 -7.54
C TYR A 68 5.07 -5.24 -6.46
N ASP A 69 5.35 -6.49 -6.85
CA ASP A 69 5.80 -7.55 -5.95
C ASP A 69 7.05 -7.19 -5.15
N ALA A 70 8.06 -6.64 -5.82
CA ALA A 70 9.31 -6.27 -5.18
C ALA A 70 9.09 -5.15 -4.14
N LEU A 71 8.25 -4.17 -4.45
CA LEU A 71 7.89 -3.08 -3.53
C LEU A 71 7.10 -3.60 -2.32
N ILE A 72 6.12 -4.50 -2.56
CA ILE A 72 5.37 -5.18 -1.50
C ILE A 72 6.34 -5.94 -0.58
N ALA A 73 7.16 -6.85 -1.11
CA ALA A 73 8.06 -7.64 -0.28
C ALA A 73 9.08 -6.77 0.47
N TRP A 74 9.61 -5.72 -0.16
CA TRP A 74 10.55 -4.81 0.48
C TRP A 74 9.94 -4.08 1.68
N GLY A 75 8.78 -3.44 1.51
CA GLY A 75 8.10 -2.73 2.58
C GLY A 75 7.71 -3.65 3.75
N TYR A 76 7.23 -4.86 3.44
CA TYR A 76 6.83 -5.83 4.45
C TYR A 76 7.99 -6.39 5.27
N ASN A 77 9.12 -6.69 4.62
CA ASN A 77 10.31 -7.15 5.31
C ASN A 77 10.90 -6.07 6.22
N LEU A 78 10.82 -4.80 5.80
CA LEU A 78 11.26 -3.67 6.60
C LEU A 78 10.50 -3.62 7.93
N GLY A 79 9.18 -3.80 7.92
CA GLY A 79 8.37 -3.85 9.16
C GLY A 79 8.84 -4.95 10.13
N GLY A 80 9.09 -6.17 9.63
CA GLY A 80 9.63 -7.26 10.45
C GLY A 80 11.03 -6.99 11.00
N PHE A 81 11.91 -6.37 10.21
CA PHE A 81 13.24 -5.95 10.65
C PHE A 81 13.17 -4.87 11.74
N LEU A 82 12.27 -3.90 11.60
CA LEU A 82 12.08 -2.83 12.58
C LEU A 82 11.50 -3.36 13.90
N ILE A 83 10.59 -4.35 13.87
CA ILE A 83 10.15 -5.04 15.10
C ILE A 83 11.35 -5.67 15.83
N TRP A 84 12.31 -6.25 15.10
CA TRP A 84 13.49 -6.84 15.69
C TRP A 84 14.45 -5.79 16.28
N GLN A 85 14.66 -4.66 15.60
CA GLN A 85 15.59 -3.61 16.03
C GLN A 85 15.01 -2.65 17.08
N LEU A 86 13.70 -2.40 17.02
CA LEU A 86 12.97 -1.46 17.87
C LEU A 86 11.78 -2.16 18.54
N PRO A 87 12.01 -3.14 19.41
CA PRO A 87 10.95 -3.98 19.97
C PRO A 87 9.94 -3.23 20.85
N GLU A 88 10.32 -2.04 21.35
CA GLU A 88 9.42 -1.18 22.13
C GLU A 88 8.50 -0.32 21.26
N MET A 89 8.82 -0.17 19.97
CA MET A 89 8.01 0.58 19.01
C MET A 89 6.96 -0.35 18.38
N LYS A 90 5.69 0.08 18.41
CA LYS A 90 4.60 -0.67 17.78
C LYS A 90 4.56 -0.35 16.28
N MET A 91 4.61 -1.38 15.45
CA MET A 91 4.58 -1.23 14.00
C MET A 91 3.17 -1.48 13.44
N PHE A 92 2.77 -0.66 12.46
CA PHE A 92 1.49 -0.81 11.76
C PHE A 92 1.47 -2.01 10.81
N VAL A 93 2.60 -2.31 10.17
CA VAL A 93 2.73 -3.33 9.13
C VAL A 93 3.89 -4.27 9.42
N ASP A 94 3.63 -5.57 9.31
CA ASP A 94 4.68 -6.60 9.27
C ASP A 94 4.32 -7.75 8.32
N GLY A 95 5.31 -8.61 8.01
CA GLY A 95 5.21 -9.78 7.12
C GLY A 95 4.04 -10.75 7.36
N ARG A 96 3.42 -10.75 8.55
CA ARG A 96 2.34 -11.66 8.96
C ARG A 96 0.95 -11.03 8.91
N MET A 97 0.89 -9.71 8.90
CA MET A 97 -0.32 -8.89 8.92
C MET A 97 -1.42 -9.26 7.88
N PRO A 98 -1.09 -9.68 6.64
CA PRO A 98 -2.09 -10.00 5.60
C PRO A 98 -2.97 -11.20 5.94
N ALA A 99 -2.52 -12.07 6.85
CA ALA A 99 -3.30 -13.21 7.32
C ALA A 99 -4.28 -12.85 8.45
N TRP A 100 -4.23 -11.62 8.98
CA TRP A 100 -5.05 -11.21 10.12
C TRP A 100 -6.38 -10.63 9.66
N ILE A 101 -7.44 -11.01 10.36
CA ILE A 101 -8.77 -10.41 10.20
C ILE A 101 -8.92 -9.37 11.30
N GLY A 102 -9.07 -8.10 10.91
CA GLY A 102 -9.30 -7.00 11.83
C GLY A 102 -10.79 -6.79 12.13
N GLU A 103 -11.09 -5.70 12.83
CA GLU A 103 -12.47 -5.32 13.15
C GLU A 103 -13.29 -5.10 11.87
N GLY A 104 -14.57 -5.48 11.90
CA GLY A 104 -15.48 -5.30 10.77
C GLY A 104 -15.15 -6.15 9.53
N SER A 105 -14.39 -7.24 9.68
CA SER A 105 -13.90 -8.10 8.57
C SER A 105 -12.90 -7.42 7.62
N LYS A 106 -12.38 -6.26 8.01
CA LYS A 106 -11.35 -5.55 7.26
C LYS A 106 -9.97 -6.04 7.71
N SER A 107 -9.13 -6.46 6.77
CA SER A 107 -7.76 -6.85 7.12
C SER A 107 -6.93 -5.60 7.48
N PRO A 108 -5.97 -5.69 8.42
CA PRO A 108 -5.07 -4.58 8.69
C PRO A 108 -4.27 -4.15 7.45
N TYR A 109 -4.12 -5.04 6.47
CA TYR A 109 -3.57 -4.70 5.15
C TYR A 109 -4.42 -3.69 4.38
N THR A 110 -5.73 -3.91 4.29
CA THR A 110 -6.62 -2.95 3.65
C THR A 110 -6.54 -1.59 4.34
N THR A 111 -6.45 -1.57 5.67
CA THR A 111 -6.23 -0.33 6.43
C THR A 111 -4.92 0.35 6.06
N TRP A 112 -3.81 -0.39 6.00
CA TRP A 112 -2.53 0.18 5.57
C TRP A 112 -2.59 0.74 4.14
N LEU A 113 -3.23 0.02 3.22
CA LEU A 113 -3.39 0.47 1.84
C LEU A 113 -4.19 1.77 1.76
N GLU A 114 -5.26 1.90 2.52
CA GLU A 114 -6.03 3.14 2.59
C GLU A 114 -5.21 4.31 3.14
N VAL A 115 -4.40 4.07 4.17
CA VAL A 115 -3.51 5.08 4.74
C VAL A 115 -2.44 5.52 3.73
N ILE A 116 -1.71 4.58 3.11
CA ILE A 116 -0.63 4.95 2.18
C ILE A 116 -1.16 5.57 0.87
N GLN A 117 -2.43 5.32 0.55
CA GLN A 117 -3.15 5.91 -0.58
C GLN A 117 -3.85 7.22 -0.23
N ALA A 118 -3.66 7.78 0.98
CA ALA A 118 -4.31 9.03 1.38
C ALA A 118 -5.85 8.99 1.27
N GLN A 119 -6.46 7.83 1.56
CA GLN A 119 -7.93 7.71 1.48
C GLN A 119 -8.62 8.51 2.59
N PRO A 120 -9.83 9.04 2.36
CA PRO A 120 -10.52 9.89 3.34
C PRO A 120 -10.58 9.25 4.75
N GLY A 121 -10.19 10.02 5.78
CA GLY A 121 -10.21 9.55 7.17
C GLY A 121 -8.91 8.91 7.66
N TRP A 122 -7.86 8.85 6.82
CA TRP A 122 -6.59 8.23 7.20
C TRP A 122 -5.92 8.93 8.39
N ASN A 123 -5.95 10.27 8.45
CA ASN A 123 -5.25 11.02 9.49
C ASN A 123 -5.92 10.83 10.84
N GLU A 124 -7.25 10.95 10.90
CA GLU A 124 -8.03 10.70 12.11
C GLU A 124 -7.82 9.28 12.65
N TYR A 125 -7.72 8.30 11.74
CA TYR A 125 -7.42 6.92 12.10
C TYR A 125 -6.03 6.78 12.74
N LEU A 126 -4.98 7.35 12.14
CA LEU A 126 -3.62 7.29 12.69
C LEU A 126 -3.52 8.03 14.03
N LEU A 127 -4.15 9.20 14.15
CA LEU A 127 -4.19 9.97 15.38
C LEU A 127 -4.93 9.22 16.49
N GLY A 128 -6.06 8.57 16.17
CA GLY A 128 -6.85 7.75 17.09
C GLY A 128 -6.12 6.50 17.59
N MET A 129 -5.22 5.95 16.78
CA MET A 129 -4.32 4.85 17.16
C MET A 129 -3.14 5.30 18.03
N GLY A 130 -2.95 6.61 18.22
CA GLY A 130 -1.79 7.16 18.93
C GLY A 130 -0.49 7.03 18.13
N THR A 131 -0.56 7.11 16.80
CA THR A 131 0.62 7.05 15.94
C THR A 131 1.50 8.28 16.17
N GLU A 132 2.80 8.06 16.38
CA GLU A 132 3.78 9.13 16.65
C GLU A 132 4.70 9.39 15.46
N TYR A 133 4.99 8.36 14.67
CA TYR A 133 5.91 8.45 13.53
C TYR A 133 5.35 7.77 12.30
N LEU A 134 5.58 8.36 11.14
CA LEU A 134 5.38 7.75 9.83
C LEU A 134 6.74 7.54 9.19
N LEU A 135 7.03 6.29 8.82
CA LEU A 135 8.19 5.94 8.00
C LEU A 135 7.66 5.37 6.68
N ILE A 136 7.77 6.13 5.60
CA ILE A 136 7.19 5.78 4.30
C ILE A 136 8.20 6.02 3.17
N ALA A 137 7.91 5.46 2.00
CA ALA A 137 8.72 5.72 0.80
C ALA A 137 8.39 7.11 0.22
N PRO A 138 9.40 7.87 -0.26
CA PRO A 138 9.17 9.12 -0.96
C PRO A 138 8.32 8.91 -2.23
N GLY A 139 7.44 9.86 -2.53
CA GLY A 139 6.55 9.84 -3.69
C GLY A 139 5.32 8.94 -3.55
N THR A 140 5.03 8.40 -2.37
CA THR A 140 3.74 7.75 -2.09
C THR A 140 2.62 8.80 -2.07
N PHE A 141 1.36 8.41 -2.26
CA PHE A 141 0.24 9.36 -2.22
C PHE A 141 0.17 10.09 -0.87
N LEU A 142 0.43 9.37 0.22
CA LEU A 142 0.54 9.96 1.55
C LEU A 142 1.68 10.98 1.67
N ASP A 143 2.87 10.68 1.15
CA ASP A 143 4.00 11.64 1.11
C ASP A 143 3.63 12.89 0.31
N LEU A 144 2.98 12.74 -0.85
CA LEU A 144 2.56 13.86 -1.68
C LEU A 144 1.53 14.77 -0.96
N GLU A 145 0.55 14.19 -0.26
CA GLU A 145 -0.43 14.97 0.51
C GLU A 145 0.24 15.74 1.67
N LEU A 146 1.24 15.14 2.31
CA LEU A 146 1.99 15.76 3.41
C LEU A 146 2.96 16.85 2.90
N ASP A 147 3.64 16.63 1.76
CA ASP A 147 4.64 17.53 1.17
C ASP A 147 4.04 18.83 0.59
N GLU A 148 2.79 18.81 0.10
CA GLU A 148 2.09 19.99 -0.46
C GLU A 148 1.65 21.04 0.59
N GLY A 149 2.35 21.09 1.74
CA GLY A 149 2.05 21.97 2.88
C GLY A 149 1.00 21.40 3.83
N GLY A 150 0.44 20.23 3.52
CA GLY A 150 -0.57 19.55 4.33
C GLY A 150 -0.02 19.00 5.66
N ALA A 151 1.27 18.70 5.76
CA ALA A 151 1.85 18.10 6.97
C ALA A 151 1.56 18.94 8.24
N LEU A 152 1.88 20.23 8.22
CA LEU A 152 1.67 21.11 9.36
C LEU A 152 0.18 21.25 9.75
N GLU A 153 -0.69 21.34 8.76
CA GLU A 153 -2.15 21.45 8.99
C GLU A 153 -2.73 20.17 9.57
N LEU A 154 -2.15 19.01 9.23
CA LEU A 154 -2.58 17.69 9.64
C LEU A 154 -1.90 17.20 10.93
N GLY A 155 -0.99 17.99 11.51
CA GLY A 155 -0.30 17.70 12.78
C GLY A 155 0.98 16.87 12.64
N TRP A 156 1.65 16.96 11.50
CA TRP A 156 2.88 16.25 11.17
C TRP A 156 4.02 17.21 10.83
N GLU A 157 5.24 16.84 11.20
CA GLU A 157 6.49 17.53 10.86
C GLU A 157 7.41 16.57 10.10
N GLU A 158 7.98 17.00 8.98
CA GLU A 158 9.04 16.21 8.33
C GLU A 158 10.32 16.30 9.17
N GLU A 159 10.73 15.16 9.76
CA GLU A 159 11.96 15.08 10.55
C GLU A 159 13.16 14.62 9.70
N TYR A 160 12.91 13.87 8.63
CA TYR A 160 13.96 13.31 7.78
C TYR A 160 13.44 12.99 6.38
N ARG A 161 14.29 13.21 5.36
CA ARG A 161 14.04 12.78 3.98
C ARG A 161 15.34 12.42 3.27
N ASP A 162 15.35 11.30 2.58
CA ASP A 162 16.38 10.93 1.60
C ASP A 162 15.78 10.28 0.35
N LYS A 163 16.61 9.60 -0.44
CA LYS A 163 16.16 8.94 -1.68
C LYS A 163 15.33 7.67 -1.44
N GLY A 164 15.39 7.09 -0.24
CA GLY A 164 14.77 5.81 0.09
C GLY A 164 13.65 5.89 1.13
N ALA A 165 13.64 6.94 1.97
CA ALA A 165 12.69 7.09 3.05
C ALA A 165 12.38 8.56 3.34
N VAL A 166 11.16 8.79 3.84
CA VAL A 166 10.77 10.02 4.53
C VAL A 166 10.20 9.64 5.90
N VAL A 167 10.53 10.45 6.91
CA VAL A 167 10.03 10.32 8.28
C VAL A 167 9.26 11.56 8.65
N TYR A 168 8.01 11.36 9.05
CA TYR A 168 7.19 12.39 9.67
C TYR A 168 7.02 12.09 11.16
N GLY A 169 7.28 13.07 12.01
CA GLY A 169 6.99 13.06 13.44
C GLY A 169 5.68 13.78 13.73
N ARG A 170 4.96 13.32 14.74
CA ARG A 170 3.74 13.98 15.21
C ARG A 170 4.08 15.24 16.02
N MET A 171 3.31 16.30 15.79
CA MET A 171 3.36 17.56 16.56
C MET A 171 2.55 17.53 17.85
#